data_AF-A0A8S9C2B4-F1
#
_entry.id   AF-A0A8S9C2B4-F1
#
_cell.length_a   1.000
_cell.length_b   1.000
_cell.length_c   1.000
_cell.angle_alpha   90.00
_cell.angle_beta   90.00
_cell.angle_gamma   90.00
#
_symmetry.space_group_name_H-M   'P 1'
#
loop_
_entity.id
_entity.type
_entity.pdbx_description
1 polymer ?
#
loop_
_entity_poly.entity_id
_entity_poly.type
_entity_poly.pdbx_seq_one_letter_code
_entity_poly.pdbx_strand_id
1 'polypeptide(L)'
;MAGHRQSGLIGIKERGGIPECYGMHGIYDSGGLNTSTSPQWKPSLFPQKSSDRRQQLAIETGGIKVYRPMLGFSKARLIATCQYENMEWFEDYTNKDTTLTKRNAIRHMYNSHIMPTALAKPALLGLSQRVQESVLREDRIVDFLVAKCNVKEFNTRAGTLTLHFPDMEDICTVSNGQVPDFRRIAAKILRRILFLITPLEHIDLASLHNAVTQIFRLPDSVQLLYPQKAFTAASVYFQPLNLNILRQQRGAHKIEEPEIGRENQVQWLLSRQPYTSGVSKAPIISIPPSEDVVWTPWTLYDGRYWIRVQNLSSHMTIDVRPFSPHELKHFQRSLSPENRRTLLKMLKEEVSGGMRWTLPAVSFRGQPEGRDLGENLVVALPTLGFHIQSAETVVKWEIRYKKVDLTGLLIDTPAVQMHNET
;
A
#
# COMPACT_ATOMS: atom_id res chain seq x y z
N MET A 1 -0.26 -26.27 -18.19
CA MET A 1 -0.49 -27.14 -17.01
C MET A 1 -0.98 -26.27 -15.85
N ALA A 2 -2.24 -26.44 -15.45
CA ALA A 2 -2.79 -25.80 -14.26
C ALA A 2 -2.35 -26.59 -13.02
N GLY A 3 -1.38 -26.06 -12.28
CA GLY A 3 -0.88 -26.65 -11.05
C GLY A 3 -0.31 -25.57 -10.15
N HIS A 4 -0.59 -25.67 -8.85
CA HIS A 4 -0.04 -24.74 -7.86
C HIS A 4 1.48 -24.89 -7.79
N ARG A 5 2.20 -23.78 -7.91
CA ARG A 5 3.66 -23.71 -7.72
C ARG A 5 3.98 -23.12 -6.37
N GLN A 6 5.10 -23.52 -5.76
CA GLN A 6 5.71 -22.95 -4.55
C GLN A 6 4.69 -22.43 -3.51
N SER A 7 4.26 -21.17 -3.61
CA SER A 7 3.29 -20.54 -2.70
C SER A 7 1.99 -21.32 -2.54
N GLY A 8 1.46 -21.92 -3.61
CA GLY A 8 0.24 -22.72 -3.54
C GLY A 8 0.42 -24.10 -2.92
N LEU A 9 1.66 -24.52 -2.63
CA LEU A 9 2.00 -25.78 -1.95
C LEU A 9 2.37 -25.58 -0.47
N ILE A 10 2.38 -24.32 0.01
CA ILE A 10 2.59 -23.98 1.43
C ILE A 10 1.51 -24.60 2.32
N GLY A 11 0.32 -24.86 1.77
CA GLY A 11 -0.83 -25.30 2.54
C GLY A 11 -1.51 -24.16 3.28
N ILE A 12 -2.45 -24.51 4.17
CA ILE A 12 -3.23 -23.55 4.94
C ILE A 12 -2.35 -22.95 6.05
N LYS A 13 -2.44 -21.64 6.29
CA LYS A 13 -1.74 -20.96 7.39
C LYS A 13 -2.50 -21.10 8.71
N GLU A 14 -1.77 -21.24 9.82
CA GLU A 14 -2.36 -21.29 11.18
C GLU A 14 -3.14 -20.02 11.52
N ARG A 15 -2.69 -18.86 11.03
CA ARG A 15 -3.39 -17.59 11.17
C ARG A 15 -3.33 -16.78 9.88
N GLY A 16 -4.39 -16.03 9.59
CA GLY A 16 -4.44 -15.13 8.44
C GLY A 16 -5.67 -14.25 8.44
N GLY A 17 -5.66 -13.17 7.65
CA GLY A 17 -6.87 -12.42 7.33
C GLY A 17 -7.77 -13.20 6.36
N ILE A 18 -8.86 -12.56 5.93
CA ILE A 18 -9.79 -13.06 4.92
C ILE A 18 -9.59 -12.23 3.66
N PRO A 19 -8.75 -12.67 2.69
CA PRO A 19 -8.41 -11.87 1.51
C PRO A 19 -9.62 -11.38 0.72
N GLU A 20 -10.68 -12.18 0.68
CA GLU A 20 -11.94 -11.88 -0.01
C GLU A 20 -12.68 -10.66 0.58
N CYS A 21 -12.31 -10.24 1.79
CA CYS A 21 -12.84 -9.04 2.44
C CYS A 21 -11.98 -7.78 2.17
N TYR A 22 -11.09 -7.81 1.19
CA TYR A 22 -10.36 -6.61 0.75
C TYR A 22 -11.32 -5.45 0.47
N GLY A 23 -10.98 -4.26 0.96
CA GLY A 23 -11.83 -3.07 0.81
C GLY A 23 -12.99 -2.99 1.80
N MET A 24 -13.14 -3.94 2.73
CA MET A 24 -14.10 -3.85 3.84
C MET A 24 -13.43 -3.31 5.11
N HIS A 25 -13.79 -2.09 5.50
CA HIS A 25 -13.25 -1.44 6.70
C HIS A 25 -13.62 -2.20 7.98
N GLY A 26 -12.68 -2.37 8.90
CA GLY A 26 -12.87 -3.11 10.15
C GLY A 26 -12.72 -4.62 10.04
N ILE A 27 -12.68 -5.15 8.81
CA ILE A 27 -12.58 -6.59 8.54
C ILE A 27 -11.20 -6.93 8.00
N TYR A 28 -10.76 -6.30 6.92
CA TYR A 28 -9.47 -6.60 6.31
C TYR A 28 -8.47 -5.48 6.57
N ASP A 29 -7.52 -5.77 7.47
CA ASP A 29 -6.36 -4.92 7.73
C ASP A 29 -6.72 -3.43 7.97
N SER A 30 -7.80 -3.19 8.72
CA SER A 30 -8.36 -1.86 9.03
C SER A 30 -9.28 -1.90 10.26
N GLY A 31 -9.68 -0.74 10.76
CA GLY A 31 -10.56 -0.54 11.90
C GLY A 31 -9.86 -0.40 13.25
N GLY A 32 -8.53 -0.43 13.26
CA GLY A 32 -7.70 -0.21 14.44
C GLY A 32 -6.85 1.05 14.30
N LEU A 33 -6.54 1.69 15.43
CA LEU A 33 -5.52 2.73 15.52
C LEU A 33 -4.51 2.32 16.59
N ASN A 34 -3.22 2.29 16.24
CA ASN A 34 -2.17 2.13 17.24
C ASN A 34 -2.04 3.44 18.03
N THR A 35 -2.65 3.49 19.20
CA THR A 35 -2.54 4.62 20.15
C THR A 35 -1.14 4.76 20.76
N SER A 36 -0.26 3.75 20.61
CA SER A 36 1.06 3.72 21.26
C SER A 36 2.22 4.29 20.43
N THR A 37 2.08 4.50 19.12
CA THR A 37 3.16 5.07 18.27
C THR A 37 2.79 6.37 17.57
N SER A 38 1.57 6.86 17.79
CA SER A 38 1.13 8.16 17.28
C SER A 38 1.25 9.18 18.42
N PRO A 39 1.95 10.32 18.25
CA PRO A 39 1.83 11.40 19.22
C PRO A 39 0.35 11.75 19.34
N GLN A 40 -0.19 11.57 20.55
CA GLN A 40 -1.58 11.67 20.96
C GLN A 40 -2.50 12.39 19.95
N TRP A 41 -3.06 11.63 19.02
CA TRP A 41 -4.14 12.12 18.17
C TRP A 41 -5.43 12.06 19.00
N LYS A 42 -5.88 13.21 19.49
CA LYS A 42 -7.28 13.35 19.89
C LYS A 42 -8.11 13.35 18.61
N PRO A 43 -9.17 12.52 18.48
CA PRO A 43 -10.08 12.59 17.35
C PRO A 43 -10.72 13.99 17.36
N SER A 44 -10.20 14.87 16.52
CA SER A 44 -10.62 16.26 16.50
C SER A 44 -11.92 16.36 15.71
N LEU A 45 -13.03 16.62 16.42
CA LEU A 45 -14.38 16.86 15.89
C LEU A 45 -14.47 18.09 14.94
N PHE A 46 -13.34 18.79 14.75
CA PHE A 46 -13.14 19.95 13.87
C PHE A 46 -11.67 19.97 13.41
N PRO A 47 -11.33 20.49 12.22
CA PRO A 47 -9.93 20.65 11.82
C PRO A 47 -9.23 21.60 12.79
N GLN A 48 -8.26 21.10 13.56
CA GLN A 48 -7.46 21.96 14.43
C GLN A 48 -6.72 22.99 13.58
N LYS A 49 -6.76 24.26 14.02
CA LYS A 49 -5.79 25.30 13.62
C LYS A 49 -4.40 25.00 14.22
N SER A 50 -3.91 23.76 14.14
CA SER A 50 -2.55 23.44 14.56
C SER A 50 -1.61 23.77 13.42
N SER A 51 -0.67 24.66 13.72
CA SER A 51 0.41 25.13 12.86
C SER A 51 1.44 24.05 12.49
N ASP A 52 1.19 22.78 12.84
CA ASP A 52 2.16 21.70 12.68
C ASP A 52 2.02 20.99 11.34
N ARG A 53 2.57 21.65 10.31
CA ARG A 53 2.47 21.35 8.88
C ARG A 53 3.09 20.01 8.44
N ARG A 54 3.45 19.12 9.37
CA ARG A 54 4.10 17.81 9.10
C ARG A 54 3.32 16.60 9.61
N GLN A 55 2.12 16.77 10.16
CA GLN A 55 1.39 15.65 10.75
C GLN A 55 0.91 14.69 9.64
N GLN A 56 1.54 13.52 9.59
CA GLN A 56 1.20 12.40 8.71
C GLN A 56 -0.23 11.89 8.98
N LEU A 57 -0.88 11.32 7.98
CA LEU A 57 -2.16 10.64 8.18
C LEU A 57 -1.95 9.40 9.06
N ALA A 58 -2.91 9.14 9.94
CA ALA A 58 -2.91 7.93 10.76
C ALA A 58 -2.96 6.69 9.85
N ILE A 59 -2.05 5.75 10.10
CA ILE A 59 -2.00 4.47 9.40
C ILE A 59 -2.91 3.49 10.14
N GLU A 60 -3.89 2.96 9.44
CA GLU A 60 -4.83 1.97 9.93
C GLU A 60 -4.12 0.69 10.40
N THR A 61 -4.66 0.09 11.45
CA THR A 61 -4.27 -1.22 11.95
C THR A 61 -5.49 -2.10 12.15
N GLY A 62 -5.34 -3.26 12.81
CA GLY A 62 -6.47 -4.16 13.08
C GLY A 62 -6.84 -5.07 11.92
N GLY A 63 -8.15 -5.30 11.78
CA GLY A 63 -8.78 -6.34 10.96
C GLY A 63 -8.99 -7.65 11.70
N ILE A 64 -9.90 -8.47 11.17
CA ILE A 64 -10.22 -9.81 11.67
C ILE A 64 -9.15 -10.80 11.22
N LYS A 65 -8.74 -11.68 12.15
CA LYS A 65 -7.82 -12.79 11.88
C LYS A 65 -8.51 -14.11 12.20
N VAL A 66 -8.43 -15.05 11.25
CA VAL A 66 -8.88 -16.43 11.42
C VAL A 66 -7.72 -17.24 11.98
N TYR A 67 -7.90 -17.79 13.18
CA TYR A 67 -6.97 -18.70 13.82
C TYR A 67 -7.42 -20.15 13.59
N ARG A 68 -6.45 -21.04 13.41
CA ARG A 68 -6.67 -22.47 13.18
C ARG A 68 -5.84 -23.30 14.17
N PRO A 69 -6.17 -23.28 15.48
CA PRO A 69 -5.37 -23.93 16.52
C PRO A 69 -5.23 -25.44 16.31
N MET A 70 -6.23 -26.06 15.68
CA MET A 70 -6.28 -27.51 15.47
C MET A 70 -5.56 -27.97 14.20
N LEU A 71 -4.94 -27.05 13.44
CA LEU A 71 -4.34 -27.37 12.14
C LEU A 71 -3.16 -28.35 12.24
N GLY A 72 -2.40 -28.29 13.34
CA GLY A 72 -1.26 -29.18 13.59
C GLY A 72 -1.63 -30.60 14.01
N PHE A 73 -2.91 -30.87 14.30
CA PHE A 73 -3.35 -32.17 14.81
C PHE A 73 -4.02 -33.01 13.73
N SER A 74 -3.69 -34.29 13.70
CA SER A 74 -4.39 -35.23 12.82
C SER A 74 -5.80 -35.51 13.31
N LYS A 75 -6.75 -35.77 12.39
CA LYS A 75 -8.13 -36.16 12.76
C LYS A 75 -8.16 -37.36 13.72
N ALA A 76 -7.30 -38.36 13.51
CA ALA A 76 -7.21 -39.53 14.39
C ALA A 76 -6.81 -39.16 15.82
N ARG A 77 -5.83 -38.24 15.98
CA ARG A 77 -5.45 -37.74 17.31
C ARG A 77 -6.60 -36.97 17.96
N LEU A 78 -7.31 -36.14 17.20
CA LEU A 78 -8.47 -35.39 17.71
C LEU A 78 -9.59 -36.33 18.20
N ILE A 79 -9.92 -37.36 17.42
CA ILE A 79 -10.90 -38.38 17.82
C ILE A 79 -10.45 -39.10 19.10
N ALA A 80 -9.19 -39.52 19.17
CA ALA A 80 -8.66 -40.19 20.36
C ALA A 80 -8.74 -39.32 21.62
N THR A 81 -8.50 -38.00 21.48
CA THR A 81 -8.69 -37.04 22.58
C THR A 81 -10.16 -36.95 22.98
N CYS A 82 -11.09 -36.81 22.03
CA CYS A 82 -12.52 -36.77 22.34
C CYS A 82 -13.00 -38.05 23.05
N GLN A 83 -12.51 -39.22 22.62
CA GLN A 83 -12.84 -40.50 23.26
C GLN A 83 -12.28 -40.61 24.68
N TYR A 84 -11.04 -40.16 24.90
CA TYR A 84 -10.42 -40.17 26.23
C TYR A 84 -11.16 -39.26 27.21
N GLU A 85 -11.59 -38.09 26.76
CA GLU A 85 -12.36 -37.12 27.55
C GLU A 85 -13.87 -37.41 27.56
N ASN A 86 -14.30 -38.53 26.96
CA ASN A 86 -15.71 -38.93 26.81
C ASN A 86 -16.62 -37.81 26.26
N MET A 87 -16.12 -37.06 25.28
CA MET A 87 -16.84 -35.97 24.61
C MET A 87 -17.75 -36.53 23.52
N GLU A 88 -18.99 -36.04 23.45
CA GLU A 88 -19.89 -36.33 22.34
C GLU A 88 -19.54 -35.48 21.11
N TRP A 89 -19.65 -36.07 19.91
CA TRP A 89 -19.55 -35.34 18.65
C TRP A 89 -20.47 -35.94 17.59
N PHE A 90 -20.80 -35.14 16.58
CA PHE A 90 -21.60 -35.55 15.43
C PHE A 90 -20.76 -35.51 14.15
N GLU A 91 -20.88 -36.53 13.31
CA GLU A 91 -20.31 -36.52 11.97
C GLU A 91 -21.38 -36.17 10.93
N ASP A 92 -21.17 -35.06 10.22
CA ASP A 92 -22.04 -34.63 9.14
C ASP A 92 -22.09 -35.68 8.02
N TYR A 93 -23.31 -36.14 7.71
CA TYR A 93 -23.60 -37.20 6.74
C TYR A 93 -23.17 -36.84 5.31
N THR A 94 -23.14 -35.54 4.97
CA THR A 94 -22.71 -35.07 3.64
C THR A 94 -21.24 -35.37 3.34
N ASN A 95 -20.42 -35.67 4.37
CA ASN A 95 -19.02 -36.06 4.18
C ASN A 95 -18.85 -37.41 3.45
N LYS A 96 -19.90 -38.24 3.39
CA LYS A 96 -19.89 -39.56 2.73
C LYS A 96 -20.20 -39.47 1.24
N ASP A 97 -20.81 -38.37 0.78
CA ASP A 97 -21.10 -38.18 -0.64
C ASP A 97 -19.82 -37.74 -1.39
N THR A 98 -19.28 -38.66 -2.19
CA THR A 98 -18.05 -38.46 -2.96
C THR A 98 -18.24 -37.53 -4.16
N THR A 99 -19.48 -37.36 -4.63
CA THR A 99 -19.81 -36.56 -5.82
C THR A 99 -20.05 -35.10 -5.49
N LEU A 100 -20.44 -34.80 -4.24
CA LEU A 100 -20.79 -33.46 -3.78
C LEU A 100 -19.65 -32.44 -3.92
N THR A 101 -18.41 -32.84 -3.61
CA THR A 101 -17.24 -31.95 -3.74
C THR A 101 -15.98 -32.69 -4.14
N LYS A 102 -15.08 -32.00 -4.85
CA LYS A 102 -13.71 -32.49 -5.14
C LYS A 102 -12.99 -32.93 -3.85
N ARG A 103 -13.25 -32.26 -2.73
CA ARG A 103 -12.68 -32.60 -1.41
C ARG A 103 -13.16 -33.96 -0.92
N ASN A 104 -14.45 -34.26 -1.02
CA ASN A 104 -15.00 -35.56 -0.61
C ASN A 104 -14.47 -36.68 -1.51
N ALA A 105 -14.39 -36.44 -2.83
CA ALA A 105 -13.77 -37.38 -3.77
C ALA A 105 -12.30 -37.68 -3.39
N ILE A 106 -11.49 -36.64 -3.12
CA ILE A 106 -10.09 -36.80 -2.69
C ILE A 106 -10.01 -37.56 -1.37
N ARG A 107 -10.88 -37.25 -0.39
CA ARG A 107 -10.93 -37.96 0.90
C ARG A 107 -11.24 -39.44 0.72
N HIS A 108 -12.22 -39.79 -0.12
CA HIS A 108 -12.58 -41.16 -0.42
C HIS A 108 -11.43 -41.90 -1.13
N MET A 109 -10.81 -41.28 -2.14
CA MET A 109 -9.65 -41.83 -2.82
C MET A 109 -8.52 -42.17 -1.84
N TYR A 110 -8.20 -41.25 -0.93
CA TYR A 110 -7.12 -41.44 0.05
C TYR A 110 -7.43 -42.53 1.09
N ASN A 111 -8.71 -42.76 1.41
CA ASN A 111 -9.13 -43.77 2.39
C ASN A 111 -9.33 -45.16 1.77
N SER A 112 -9.78 -45.23 0.52
CA SER A 112 -10.21 -46.49 -0.12
C SER A 112 -9.15 -47.08 -1.05
N HIS A 113 -8.10 -46.34 -1.42
CA HIS A 113 -7.08 -46.78 -2.38
C HIS A 113 -5.66 -46.65 -1.82
N ILE A 114 -4.75 -47.49 -2.34
CA ILE A 114 -3.32 -47.36 -2.07
C ILE A 114 -2.79 -46.18 -2.89
N MET A 115 -2.37 -45.13 -2.18
CA MET A 115 -1.79 -43.95 -2.82
C MET A 115 -0.34 -44.22 -3.24
N PRO A 116 0.09 -43.74 -4.42
CA PRO A 116 1.51 -43.74 -4.78
C PRO A 116 2.34 -43.03 -3.71
N THR A 117 3.58 -43.48 -3.49
CA THR A 117 4.48 -42.96 -2.43
C THR A 117 4.58 -41.43 -2.43
N ALA A 118 4.61 -40.80 -3.62
CA ALA A 118 4.68 -39.34 -3.77
C ALA A 118 3.41 -38.58 -3.29
N LEU A 119 2.25 -39.24 -3.31
CA LEU A 119 0.96 -38.68 -2.87
C LEU A 119 0.55 -39.15 -1.48
N ALA A 120 1.38 -39.97 -0.82
CA ALA A 120 1.16 -40.39 0.55
C ALA A 120 1.32 -39.21 1.53
N LYS A 121 0.59 -39.26 2.64
CA LYS A 121 0.54 -38.22 3.68
C LYS A 121 1.93 -37.79 4.18
N PRO A 122 2.88 -38.70 4.52
CA PRO A 122 4.22 -38.27 4.93
C PRO A 122 4.96 -37.50 3.84
N ALA A 123 4.83 -37.91 2.58
CA ALA A 123 5.47 -37.23 1.45
C ALA A 123 4.87 -35.84 1.21
N LEU A 124 3.54 -35.71 1.26
CA LEU A 124 2.84 -34.43 1.09
C LEU A 124 3.12 -33.45 2.24
N LEU A 125 3.11 -33.94 3.49
CA LEU A 125 3.46 -33.12 4.65
C LEU A 125 4.94 -32.69 4.59
N GLY A 126 5.84 -33.60 4.26
CA GLY A 126 7.25 -33.29 4.09
C GLY A 126 7.51 -32.29 2.95
N LEU A 127 6.77 -32.40 1.84
CA LEU A 127 6.82 -31.41 0.75
C LEU A 127 6.34 -30.04 1.22
N SER A 128 5.17 -29.98 1.88
CA SER A 128 4.60 -28.74 2.41
C SER A 128 5.56 -28.06 3.39
N GLN A 129 6.17 -28.83 4.30
CA GLN A 129 7.16 -28.32 5.25
C GLN A 129 8.41 -27.76 4.54
N ARG A 130 9.01 -28.49 3.60
CA ARG A 130 10.18 -27.99 2.85
C ARG A 130 9.87 -26.70 2.08
N VAL A 131 8.67 -26.62 1.49
CA VAL A 131 8.21 -25.42 0.80
C VAL A 131 8.00 -24.26 1.77
N GLN A 132 7.39 -24.49 2.93
CA GLN A 132 7.23 -23.50 4.00
C GLN A 132 8.59 -22.97 4.48
N GLU A 133 9.54 -23.86 4.79
CA GLU A 133 10.89 -23.49 5.22
C GLU A 133 11.63 -22.68 4.16
N SER A 134 11.51 -23.07 2.88
CA SER A 134 12.09 -22.33 1.76
C SER A 134 11.52 -20.91 1.65
N VAL A 135 10.19 -20.77 1.79
CA VAL A 135 9.52 -19.45 1.72
C VAL A 135 9.91 -18.59 2.90
N LEU A 136 9.93 -19.14 4.12
CA LEU A 136 10.37 -18.43 5.32
C LEU A 136 11.83 -17.97 5.23
N ARG A 137 12.72 -18.82 4.71
CA ARG A 137 14.13 -18.44 4.50
C ARG A 137 14.23 -17.25 3.56
N GLU A 138 13.48 -17.27 2.47
CA GLU A 138 13.50 -16.19 1.51
C GLU A 138 12.84 -14.92 2.03
N ASP A 139 11.74 -15.01 2.77
CA ASP A 139 11.11 -13.86 3.42
C ASP A 139 12.09 -13.18 4.38
N ARG A 140 12.89 -13.95 5.15
CA ARG A 140 13.97 -13.40 6.00
C ARG A 140 15.05 -12.68 5.20
N ILE A 141 15.45 -13.22 4.05
CA ILE A 141 16.42 -12.57 3.15
C ILE A 141 15.85 -11.25 2.63
N VAL A 142 14.59 -11.25 2.21
CA VAL A 142 13.91 -10.04 1.74
C VAL A 142 13.79 -9.02 2.86
N ASP A 143 13.41 -9.42 4.07
CA ASP A 143 13.31 -8.52 5.23
C ASP A 143 14.67 -7.86 5.55
N PHE A 144 15.75 -8.65 5.53
CA PHE A 144 17.12 -8.13 5.71
C PHE A 144 17.51 -7.11 4.63
N LEU A 145 17.19 -7.38 3.35
CA LEU A 145 17.51 -6.46 2.26
C LEU A 145 16.59 -5.24 2.21
N VAL A 146 15.33 -5.38 2.62
CA VAL A 146 14.39 -4.27 2.76
C VAL A 146 14.85 -3.32 3.86
N ALA A 147 15.47 -3.82 4.93
CA ALA A 147 16.10 -2.96 5.94
C ALA A 147 17.28 -2.15 5.40
N LYS A 148 17.91 -2.58 4.30
CA LYS A 148 18.93 -1.83 3.57
C LYS A 148 18.35 -0.81 2.59
N CYS A 149 17.04 -0.81 2.33
CA CYS A 149 16.39 0.28 1.63
C CYS A 149 16.46 1.54 2.50
N ASN A 150 17.30 2.50 2.12
CA ASN A 150 17.47 3.75 2.84
C ASN A 150 16.27 4.66 2.55
N VAL A 151 15.19 4.52 3.34
CA VAL A 151 13.97 5.31 3.20
C VAL A 151 14.16 6.68 3.83
N LYS A 152 14.23 7.71 2.99
CA LYS A 152 14.42 9.10 3.40
C LYS A 152 13.13 9.76 3.87
N GLU A 153 12.03 9.47 3.19
CA GLU A 153 10.75 10.07 3.52
C GLU A 153 9.61 9.17 3.07
N PHE A 154 8.62 8.99 3.93
CA PHE A 154 7.33 8.38 3.59
C PHE A 154 6.22 9.37 3.93
N ASN A 155 5.64 9.99 2.90
CA ASN A 155 4.57 10.98 3.06
C ASN A 155 3.22 10.32 2.75
N THR A 156 2.48 10.00 3.81
CA THR A 156 1.14 9.40 3.78
C THR A 156 0.06 10.36 3.28
N ARG A 157 0.28 11.68 3.31
CA ARG A 157 -0.68 12.69 2.80
C ARG A 157 -0.64 12.76 1.26
N ALA A 158 0.57 12.67 0.72
CA ALA A 158 0.84 12.63 -0.72
C ALA A 158 0.74 11.21 -1.31
N GLY A 159 0.99 10.18 -0.49
CA GLY A 159 1.19 8.81 -0.93
C GLY A 159 2.49 8.68 -1.72
N THR A 160 3.56 9.29 -1.21
CA THR A 160 4.89 9.30 -1.84
C THR A 160 5.94 8.67 -0.92
N LEU A 161 6.98 8.12 -1.53
CA LEU A 161 8.09 7.48 -0.85
C LEU A 161 9.40 7.86 -1.54
N THR A 162 10.36 8.33 -0.77
CA THR A 162 11.69 8.66 -1.26
C THR A 162 12.71 7.71 -0.64
N LEU A 163 13.47 6.98 -1.45
CA LEU A 163 14.42 5.98 -0.95
C LEU A 163 15.60 5.71 -1.90
N HIS A 164 16.60 5.02 -1.37
CA HIS A 164 17.58 4.27 -2.16
C HIS A 164 17.32 2.77 -2.01
N PHE A 165 17.36 2.04 -3.12
CA PHE A 165 17.27 0.57 -3.11
C PHE A 165 18.63 -0.05 -2.78
N PRO A 166 18.70 -1.23 -2.13
CA PRO A 166 19.97 -1.89 -1.80
C PRO A 166 20.85 -2.10 -3.02
N ASP A 167 22.16 -2.21 -2.78
CA ASP A 167 23.13 -2.44 -3.84
C ASP A 167 22.90 -3.82 -4.49
N MET A 168 23.26 -3.92 -5.76
CA MET A 168 23.36 -5.17 -6.49
C MET A 168 24.23 -6.19 -5.77
N GLU A 169 25.37 -5.74 -5.25
CA GLU A 169 26.32 -6.62 -4.56
C GLU A 169 25.65 -7.29 -3.35
N ASP A 170 24.89 -6.53 -2.55
CA ASP A 170 24.16 -7.05 -1.39
C ASP A 170 23.19 -8.17 -1.77
N ILE A 171 22.47 -8.00 -2.88
CA ILE A 171 21.50 -8.99 -3.37
C ILE A 171 22.23 -10.20 -3.98
N CYS A 172 23.32 -9.97 -4.71
CA CYS A 172 24.14 -11.03 -5.30
C CYS A 172 24.76 -11.94 -4.24
N THR A 173 25.28 -11.37 -3.15
CA THR A 173 25.86 -12.12 -2.03
C THR A 173 24.86 -13.09 -1.42
N VAL A 174 23.63 -12.64 -1.15
CA VAL A 174 22.59 -13.51 -0.56
C VAL A 174 21.97 -14.49 -1.56
N SER A 175 22.10 -14.23 -2.85
CA SER A 175 21.58 -15.08 -3.94
C SER A 175 22.58 -16.17 -4.35
N ASN A 176 23.71 -16.32 -3.64
CA ASN A 176 24.83 -17.19 -4.02
C ASN A 176 25.27 -17.01 -5.49
N GLY A 177 25.14 -15.79 -6.03
CA GLY A 177 25.49 -15.46 -7.42
C GLY A 177 24.57 -16.02 -8.52
N GLN A 178 23.45 -16.68 -8.20
CA GLN A 178 22.53 -17.20 -9.23
C GLN A 178 21.58 -16.11 -9.75
N VAL A 179 21.68 -15.78 -11.06
CA VAL A 179 20.88 -14.72 -11.72
C VAL A 179 19.35 -14.88 -11.58
N PRO A 180 18.76 -16.10 -11.70
CA PRO A 180 17.32 -16.28 -11.50
C PRO A 180 16.87 -15.94 -10.08
N ASP A 181 17.69 -16.28 -9.08
CA ASP A 181 17.42 -15.97 -7.68
C ASP A 181 17.57 -14.48 -7.38
N PHE A 182 18.57 -13.82 -7.99
CA PHE A 182 18.71 -12.37 -7.92
C PHE A 182 17.43 -11.66 -8.37
N ARG A 183 16.93 -11.93 -9.59
CA ARG A 183 15.79 -11.19 -10.16
C ARG A 183 14.53 -11.38 -9.32
N ARG A 184 14.37 -12.58 -8.78
CA ARG A 184 13.25 -12.98 -7.94
C ARG A 184 13.27 -12.29 -6.57
N ILE A 185 14.43 -12.26 -5.91
CA ILE A 185 14.64 -11.56 -4.65
C ILE A 185 14.44 -10.05 -4.84
N ALA A 186 15.04 -9.46 -5.88
CA ALA A 186 14.86 -8.05 -6.24
C ALA A 186 13.39 -7.69 -6.51
N ALA A 187 12.65 -8.55 -7.23
CA ALA A 187 11.22 -8.36 -7.44
C ALA A 187 10.42 -8.42 -6.13
N LYS A 188 10.79 -9.28 -5.17
CA LYS A 188 10.14 -9.35 -3.86
C LYS A 188 10.41 -8.11 -3.01
N ILE A 189 11.64 -7.59 -3.00
CA ILE A 189 11.99 -6.31 -2.35
C ILE A 189 11.15 -5.20 -2.95
N LEU A 190 11.14 -5.10 -4.28
CA LEU A 190 10.38 -4.07 -4.98
C LEU A 190 8.89 -4.18 -4.65
N ARG A 191 8.30 -5.37 -4.70
CA ARG A 191 6.90 -5.60 -4.33
C ARG A 191 6.61 -5.14 -2.90
N ARG A 192 7.51 -5.42 -1.95
CA ARG A 192 7.39 -5.02 -0.55
C ARG A 192 7.34 -3.50 -0.38
N ILE A 193 8.25 -2.80 -1.06
CA ILE A 193 8.30 -1.33 -1.07
C ILE A 193 7.05 -0.74 -1.77
N LEU A 194 6.64 -1.32 -2.90
CA LEU A 194 5.51 -0.79 -3.67
C LEU A 194 4.17 -0.89 -2.92
N PHE A 195 3.98 -1.92 -2.08
CA PHE A 195 2.77 -2.03 -1.26
C PHE A 195 2.57 -0.88 -0.25
N LEU A 196 3.60 -0.07 0.00
CA LEU A 196 3.46 1.13 0.82
C LEU A 196 2.59 2.21 0.17
N ILE A 197 2.55 2.25 -1.18
CA ILE A 197 1.97 3.37 -1.95
C ILE A 197 1.07 2.94 -3.10
N THR A 198 1.19 1.71 -3.60
CA THR A 198 0.42 1.23 -4.76
C THR A 198 -1.09 1.25 -4.47
N PRO A 199 -1.92 1.68 -5.43
CA PRO A 199 -3.38 1.55 -5.33
C PRO A 199 -3.85 0.09 -5.51
N LEU A 200 -2.99 -0.79 -6.03
CA LEU A 200 -3.38 -2.16 -6.39
C LEU A 200 -3.60 -3.04 -5.16
N GLU A 201 -4.59 -3.92 -5.25
CA GLU A 201 -4.83 -4.98 -4.27
C GLU A 201 -3.71 -6.04 -4.31
N HIS A 202 -3.24 -6.37 -5.52
CA HIS A 202 -2.24 -7.40 -5.76
C HIS A 202 -1.17 -6.92 -6.74
N ILE A 203 0.07 -7.34 -6.51
CA ILE A 203 1.21 -7.15 -7.42
C ILE A 203 1.78 -8.52 -7.76
N ASP A 204 1.70 -8.89 -9.03
CA ASP A 204 2.38 -10.08 -9.54
C ASP A 204 3.89 -9.81 -9.69
N LEU A 205 4.72 -10.73 -9.19
CA LEU A 205 6.17 -10.64 -9.28
C LEU A 205 6.64 -10.64 -10.74
N ALA A 206 5.93 -11.35 -11.63
CA ALA A 206 6.29 -11.39 -13.05
C ALA A 206 6.18 -10.00 -13.72
N SER A 207 5.19 -9.19 -13.32
CA SER A 207 5.02 -7.82 -13.86
C SER A 207 6.14 -6.86 -13.48
N LEU A 208 6.95 -7.19 -12.48
CA LEU A 208 8.03 -6.33 -11.98
C LEU A 208 9.35 -6.53 -12.72
N HIS A 209 9.41 -7.44 -13.70
CA HIS A 209 10.66 -7.77 -14.39
C HIS A 209 11.37 -6.53 -14.97
N ASN A 210 10.64 -5.67 -15.69
CA ASN A 210 11.21 -4.46 -16.30
C ASN A 210 11.64 -3.42 -15.26
N ALA A 211 10.92 -3.33 -14.15
CA ALA A 211 11.26 -2.41 -13.07
C ALA A 211 12.54 -2.87 -12.34
N VAL A 212 12.69 -4.17 -12.11
CA VAL A 212 13.91 -4.75 -11.55
C VAL A 212 15.11 -4.43 -12.43
N THR A 213 15.01 -4.64 -13.75
CA THR A 213 16.12 -4.34 -14.67
C THR A 213 16.50 -2.86 -14.65
N GLN A 214 15.52 -1.95 -14.61
CA GLN A 214 15.77 -0.51 -14.61
C GLN A 214 16.38 0.00 -13.29
N ILE A 215 15.90 -0.50 -12.15
CA ILE A 215 16.35 -0.04 -10.82
C ILE A 215 17.71 -0.63 -10.49
N PHE A 216 17.86 -1.94 -10.67
CA PHE A 216 19.01 -2.69 -10.20
C PHE A 216 20.09 -2.88 -11.29
N ARG A 217 19.90 -2.40 -12.53
CA ARG A 217 20.94 -2.35 -13.59
C ARG A 217 21.88 -3.58 -13.64
N LEU A 218 21.32 -4.73 -14.00
CA LEU A 218 22.05 -6.01 -14.08
C LEU A 218 23.31 -5.91 -14.99
N PRO A 219 24.41 -6.63 -14.67
CA PRO A 219 25.70 -6.52 -15.40
C PRO A 219 25.63 -6.76 -16.90
N ASP A 220 24.74 -7.65 -17.35
CA ASP A 220 24.56 -7.98 -18.78
C ASP A 220 23.72 -6.95 -19.56
N SER A 221 23.30 -5.85 -18.92
CA SER A 221 22.41 -4.88 -19.54
C SER A 221 23.17 -3.72 -20.18
N VAL A 222 22.89 -3.48 -21.47
CA VAL A 222 23.30 -2.27 -22.23
C VAL A 222 22.80 -0.96 -21.56
N GLN A 223 21.94 -1.09 -20.54
CA GLN A 223 21.33 -0.03 -19.76
C GLN A 223 22.30 0.67 -18.79
N LEU A 224 23.48 0.10 -18.53
CA LEU A 224 24.54 0.77 -17.74
C LEU A 224 25.03 2.08 -18.39
N LEU A 225 24.87 2.21 -19.71
CA LEU A 225 25.34 3.35 -20.50
C LEU A 225 24.34 4.52 -20.55
N TYR A 226 23.10 4.33 -20.09
CA TYR A 226 22.04 5.34 -20.22
C TYR A 226 21.56 5.87 -18.86
N PRO A 227 21.23 7.17 -18.77
CA PRO A 227 20.66 7.73 -17.55
C PRO A 227 19.32 7.05 -17.24
N GLN A 228 19.07 6.77 -15.95
CA GLN A 228 17.78 6.25 -15.52
C GLN A 228 16.69 7.27 -15.85
N LYS A 229 15.64 6.80 -16.52
CA LYS A 229 14.48 7.60 -16.88
C LYS A 229 13.33 7.26 -15.94
N ALA A 230 12.40 8.19 -15.81
CA ALA A 230 11.18 7.93 -15.08
C ALA A 230 10.34 6.88 -15.81
N PHE A 231 9.70 5.99 -15.06
CA PHE A 231 8.86 4.93 -15.61
C PHE A 231 7.72 4.59 -14.64
N THR A 232 6.80 3.72 -15.05
CA THR A 232 5.72 3.24 -14.18
C THR A 232 5.76 1.72 -14.07
N ALA A 233 5.53 1.19 -12.87
CA ALA A 233 5.30 -0.23 -12.64
C ALA A 233 4.32 -0.42 -11.47
N ALA A 234 3.40 -1.39 -11.58
CA ALA A 234 2.39 -1.67 -10.55
C ALA A 234 1.62 -0.43 -10.06
N SER A 235 1.20 0.43 -11.00
CA SER A 235 0.52 1.71 -10.76
C SER A 235 1.29 2.69 -9.85
N VAL A 236 2.61 2.56 -9.82
CA VAL A 236 3.54 3.47 -9.15
C VAL A 236 4.44 4.10 -10.21
N TYR A 237 4.53 5.42 -10.17
CA TYR A 237 5.46 6.22 -10.96
C TYR A 237 6.78 6.37 -10.22
N PHE A 238 7.86 5.97 -10.87
CA PHE A 238 9.24 6.03 -10.41
C PHE A 238 9.92 7.22 -11.08
N GLN A 239 10.42 8.14 -10.27
CA GLN A 239 11.17 9.30 -10.73
C GLN A 239 12.57 9.29 -10.11
N PRO A 240 13.64 9.20 -10.93
CA PRO A 240 14.99 9.32 -10.42
C PRO A 240 15.28 10.76 -10.01
N LEU A 241 15.79 10.95 -8.79
CA LEU A 241 16.26 12.23 -8.27
C LEU A 241 17.78 12.27 -8.47
N ASN A 242 18.22 12.88 -9.57
CA ASN A 242 19.66 13.00 -9.87
C ASN A 242 20.31 14.04 -8.95
N LEU A 243 21.03 13.60 -7.91
CA LEU A 243 21.82 14.48 -7.02
C LEU A 243 22.91 15.27 -7.78
N ASN A 244 23.37 14.78 -8.93
CA ASN A 244 24.50 15.34 -9.66
C ASN A 244 24.17 16.52 -10.59
N ILE A 245 22.91 16.76 -10.95
CA ILE A 245 22.54 17.88 -11.84
C ILE A 245 22.49 19.23 -11.09
N LEU A 246 22.36 19.22 -9.77
CA LEU A 246 22.38 20.46 -8.96
C LEU A 246 23.79 20.95 -8.61
N ARG A 247 24.82 20.09 -8.68
CA ARG A 247 26.22 20.49 -8.44
C ARG A 247 26.84 21.23 -9.63
N GLN A 248 26.46 20.91 -10.88
CA GLN A 248 27.00 21.59 -12.07
C GLN A 248 26.42 22.99 -12.33
N GLN A 249 25.33 23.39 -11.66
CA GLN A 249 24.75 24.74 -11.79
C GLN A 249 25.24 25.74 -10.73
N ARG A 250 26.09 25.33 -9.79
CA ARG A 250 26.78 26.25 -8.88
C ARG A 250 28.28 26.20 -9.12
N GLY A 251 28.74 27.05 -10.04
CA GLY A 251 30.07 27.63 -10.06
C GLY A 251 31.24 26.67 -10.22
N ALA A 252 31.91 26.76 -11.37
CA ALA A 252 33.24 26.22 -11.58
C ALA A 252 34.20 26.63 -10.45
N HIS A 253 34.75 25.67 -9.71
CA HIS A 253 36.11 25.76 -9.18
C HIS A 253 36.67 24.36 -8.86
N LYS A 254 37.76 24.06 -9.57
CA LYS A 254 38.90 23.17 -9.31
C LYS A 254 38.68 21.83 -8.58
N ILE A 255 38.88 20.78 -9.38
CA ILE A 255 39.54 19.49 -9.13
C ILE A 255 40.25 19.41 -7.77
N GLU A 256 39.66 18.63 -6.86
CA GLU A 256 40.37 17.74 -5.94
C GLU A 256 39.75 16.35 -6.12
N GLU A 257 40.60 15.33 -6.05
CA GLU A 257 40.30 13.93 -6.38
C GLU A 257 39.03 13.42 -5.67
N PRO A 258 38.17 12.63 -6.35
CA PRO A 258 37.00 12.08 -5.69
C PRO A 258 37.45 11.02 -4.69
N GLU A 259 37.30 11.33 -3.40
CA GLU A 259 37.30 10.33 -2.33
C GLU A 259 36.37 9.18 -2.73
N ILE A 260 36.90 7.97 -2.78
CA ILE A 260 36.19 6.75 -3.17
C ILE A 260 35.13 6.45 -2.10
N GLY A 261 33.94 7.02 -2.26
CA GLY A 261 32.84 6.90 -1.30
C GLY A 261 31.46 6.90 -1.96
N ARG A 262 30.93 5.71 -2.30
CA ARG A 262 29.50 5.42 -2.56
C ARG A 262 28.73 6.41 -3.46
N GLU A 263 29.32 6.94 -4.53
CA GLU A 263 28.73 8.01 -5.36
C GLU A 263 27.70 7.57 -6.44
N ASN A 264 27.34 6.29 -6.56
CA ASN A 264 26.59 5.77 -7.72
C ASN A 264 25.13 5.32 -7.47
N GLN A 265 24.59 5.52 -6.26
CA GLN A 265 23.24 5.04 -5.93
C GLN A 265 22.18 6.09 -6.24
N VAL A 266 21.29 5.79 -7.18
CA VAL A 266 20.22 6.70 -7.57
C VAL A 266 19.14 6.75 -6.49
N GLN A 267 18.82 7.96 -6.04
CA GLN A 267 17.68 8.23 -5.18
C GLN A 267 16.40 8.20 -6.02
N TRP A 268 15.37 7.50 -5.55
CA TRP A 268 14.10 7.37 -6.24
C TRP A 268 12.98 8.04 -5.45
N LEU A 269 12.18 8.85 -6.15
CA LEU A 269 10.88 9.31 -5.70
C LEU A 269 9.80 8.43 -6.32
N LEU A 270 9.04 7.75 -5.48
CA LEU A 270 7.94 6.89 -5.86
C LEU A 270 6.63 7.58 -5.49
N SER A 271 5.66 7.51 -6.40
CA SER A 271 4.34 8.10 -6.23
C SER A 271 3.29 7.25 -6.93
N ARG A 272 2.01 7.42 -6.57
CA ARG A 272 0.92 6.80 -7.32
C ARG A 272 0.92 7.32 -8.76
N GLN A 273 0.66 6.42 -9.72
CA GLN A 273 0.52 6.81 -11.11
C GLN A 273 -0.68 7.76 -11.29
N PRO A 274 -0.51 8.92 -11.94
CA PRO A 274 -1.63 9.80 -12.28
C PRO A 274 -2.67 9.08 -13.15
N TYR A 275 -3.95 9.37 -12.95
CA TYR A 275 -5.02 8.83 -13.78
C TYR A 275 -4.91 9.38 -15.20
N THR A 276 -4.58 8.51 -16.15
CA THR A 276 -4.59 8.83 -17.58
C THR A 276 -5.74 8.10 -18.26
N SER A 277 -6.35 8.78 -19.24
CA SER A 277 -7.43 8.23 -20.06
C SER A 277 -6.99 6.90 -20.68
N GLY A 278 -7.64 5.79 -20.29
CA GLY A 278 -7.38 4.45 -20.81
C GLY A 278 -6.56 3.51 -19.91
N VAL A 279 -5.89 4.00 -18.85
CA VAL A 279 -5.02 3.14 -18.01
C VAL A 279 -5.61 2.85 -16.63
N SER A 280 -6.32 3.79 -16.01
CA SER A 280 -6.93 3.59 -14.69
C SER A 280 -8.18 4.44 -14.52
N LYS A 281 -9.28 3.80 -14.12
CA LYS A 281 -10.53 4.51 -13.82
C LYS A 281 -10.36 5.30 -12.52
N ALA A 282 -10.57 6.61 -12.60
CA ALA A 282 -10.60 7.48 -11.44
C ALA A 282 -11.71 7.04 -10.46
N PRO A 283 -11.42 6.88 -9.16
CA PRO A 283 -12.45 6.57 -8.17
C PRO A 283 -13.36 7.79 -7.96
N ILE A 284 -14.66 7.56 -7.87
CA ILE A 284 -15.65 8.60 -7.55
C ILE A 284 -16.56 8.06 -6.46
N ILE A 285 -16.68 8.79 -5.36
CA ILE A 285 -17.62 8.50 -4.27
C ILE A 285 -18.63 9.64 -4.23
N SER A 286 -19.88 9.33 -4.57
CA SER A 286 -20.97 10.30 -4.59
C SER A 286 -21.82 10.18 -3.34
N ILE A 287 -22.02 11.31 -2.67
CA ILE A 287 -22.70 11.40 -1.38
C ILE A 287 -23.86 12.38 -1.58
N PRO A 288 -25.08 11.88 -1.85
CA PRO A 288 -26.25 12.73 -2.01
C PRO A 288 -26.59 13.44 -0.68
N PRO A 289 -27.41 14.49 -0.71
CA PRO A 289 -28.00 15.05 0.51
C PRO A 289 -28.87 14.00 1.20
N SER A 290 -28.91 14.04 2.53
CA SER A 290 -29.68 13.12 3.38
C SER A 290 -30.43 13.92 4.44
N GLU A 291 -31.64 13.49 4.80
CA GLU A 291 -32.43 14.09 5.88
C GLU A 291 -31.72 13.90 7.23
N ASP A 292 -31.20 12.69 7.46
CA ASP A 292 -30.36 12.39 8.60
C ASP A 292 -28.89 12.70 8.25
N VAL A 293 -28.30 13.65 8.98
CA VAL A 293 -26.91 14.06 8.81
C VAL A 293 -25.97 12.99 9.41
N VAL A 294 -25.75 11.91 8.67
CA VAL A 294 -24.98 10.74 9.12
C VAL A 294 -23.65 10.62 8.36
N TRP A 295 -22.63 10.09 9.03
CA TRP A 295 -21.38 9.70 8.40
C TRP A 295 -21.59 8.56 7.40
N THR A 296 -21.01 8.67 6.22
CA THR A 296 -20.92 7.52 5.31
C THR A 296 -20.11 6.39 5.96
N PRO A 297 -20.33 5.14 5.55
CA PRO A 297 -19.38 4.08 5.83
C PRO A 297 -17.98 4.47 5.36
N TRP A 298 -16.97 3.96 6.06
CA TRP A 298 -15.59 4.05 5.60
C TRP A 298 -15.44 3.36 4.25
N THR A 299 -14.96 4.10 3.27
CA THR A 299 -14.76 3.62 1.90
C THR A 299 -13.30 3.72 1.54
N LEU A 300 -12.76 2.69 0.87
CA LEU A 300 -11.38 2.70 0.41
C LEU A 300 -11.30 3.51 -0.89
N TYR A 301 -10.94 4.78 -0.76
CA TYR A 301 -10.58 5.64 -1.88
C TYR A 301 -9.26 5.15 -2.48
N ASP A 302 -9.27 4.96 -3.81
CA ASP A 302 -8.17 4.55 -4.69
C ASP A 302 -7.35 3.31 -4.31
N GLY A 303 -7.67 2.61 -3.23
CA GLY A 303 -6.87 1.51 -2.71
C GLY A 303 -5.88 1.90 -1.61
N ARG A 304 -5.70 3.20 -1.31
CA ARG A 304 -4.77 3.69 -0.28
C ARG A 304 -5.37 4.48 0.87
N TYR A 305 -6.49 5.16 0.68
CA TYR A 305 -7.05 6.03 1.71
C TYR A 305 -8.41 5.53 2.15
N TRP A 306 -8.58 5.31 3.44
CA TRP A 306 -9.91 5.19 4.01
C TRP A 306 -10.48 6.59 4.17
N ILE A 307 -11.64 6.83 3.58
CA ILE A 307 -12.35 8.09 3.72
C ILE A 307 -13.80 7.84 4.11
N ARG A 308 -14.31 8.67 4.99
CA ARG A 308 -15.76 8.83 5.22
C ARG A 308 -16.10 10.30 5.22
N VAL A 309 -17.31 10.61 4.79
CA VAL A 309 -17.77 11.98 4.60
C VAL A 309 -19.15 12.11 5.24
N GLN A 310 -19.44 13.29 5.78
CA GLN A 310 -20.76 13.67 6.23
C GLN A 310 -21.19 14.86 5.37
N ASN A 311 -22.26 14.67 4.60
CA ASN A 311 -22.85 15.74 3.80
C ASN A 311 -23.80 16.55 4.70
N LEU A 312 -23.45 17.81 4.96
CA LEU A 312 -24.29 18.72 5.75
C LEU A 312 -25.21 19.56 4.85
N SER A 313 -25.07 19.44 3.52
CA SER A 313 -25.96 20.13 2.57
C SER A 313 -27.26 19.35 2.40
N SER A 314 -28.36 20.09 2.40
CA SER A 314 -29.71 19.57 2.14
C SER A 314 -30.05 19.43 0.65
N HIS A 315 -29.25 20.00 -0.24
CA HIS A 315 -29.62 20.16 -1.65
C HIS A 315 -28.48 19.87 -2.64
N MET A 316 -27.23 19.72 -2.15
CA MET A 316 -26.07 19.44 -3.00
C MET A 316 -25.56 18.03 -2.79
N THR A 317 -25.24 17.37 -3.90
CA THR A 317 -24.46 16.13 -3.90
C THR A 317 -22.99 16.48 -3.80
N ILE A 318 -22.28 15.78 -2.92
CA ILE A 318 -20.83 15.89 -2.74
C ILE A 318 -20.16 14.71 -3.46
N ASP A 319 -19.14 15.00 -4.25
CA ASP A 319 -18.29 14.00 -4.87
C ASP A 319 -16.87 14.05 -4.29
N VAL A 320 -16.36 12.90 -3.87
CA VAL A 320 -14.92 12.67 -3.62
C VAL A 320 -14.33 12.03 -4.87
N ARG A 321 -13.39 12.73 -5.52
CA ARG A 321 -12.77 12.30 -6.77
C ARG A 321 -11.36 12.88 -6.92
N PRO A 322 -10.53 12.38 -7.86
CA PRO A 322 -9.21 12.93 -8.08
C PRO A 322 -9.26 14.41 -8.43
N PHE A 323 -8.31 15.17 -7.87
CA PHE A 323 -8.14 16.57 -8.18
C PHE A 323 -7.73 16.77 -9.65
N SER A 324 -8.41 17.67 -10.36
CA SER A 324 -8.18 17.89 -11.79
C SER A 324 -7.32 19.13 -12.07
N PRO A 325 -6.45 19.10 -13.11
CA PRO A 325 -5.72 20.27 -13.57
C PRO A 325 -6.62 21.46 -13.92
N HIS A 326 -7.81 21.20 -14.48
CA HIS A 326 -8.74 22.25 -14.93
C HIS A 326 -9.33 23.04 -13.76
N GLU A 327 -9.48 22.39 -12.62
CA GLU A 327 -10.14 22.94 -11.43
C GLU A 327 -9.20 23.76 -10.56
N LEU A 328 -7.88 23.57 -10.72
CA LEU A 328 -6.88 24.27 -9.91
C LEU A 328 -7.02 25.79 -10.03
N LYS A 329 -7.31 26.33 -11.21
CA LYS A 329 -7.46 27.79 -11.41
C LYS A 329 -8.69 28.31 -10.67
N HIS A 330 -9.83 27.61 -10.76
CA HIS A 330 -11.07 27.99 -10.10
C HIS A 330 -10.92 27.87 -8.57
N PHE A 331 -10.30 26.79 -8.10
CA PHE A 331 -9.99 26.58 -6.70
C PHE A 331 -9.04 27.64 -6.14
N GLN A 332 -8.05 28.09 -6.91
CA GLN A 332 -7.19 29.20 -6.47
C GLN A 332 -7.91 30.54 -6.38
N ARG A 333 -8.92 30.77 -7.23
CA ARG A 333 -9.71 32.02 -7.25
C ARG A 333 -10.71 32.09 -6.10
N SER A 334 -11.21 30.96 -5.60
CA SER A 334 -12.13 30.91 -4.47
C SER A 334 -11.42 31.10 -3.10
N LEU A 335 -10.09 31.21 -3.09
CA LEU A 335 -9.29 31.34 -1.87
C LEU A 335 -8.93 32.79 -1.56
N SER A 336 -8.86 33.11 -0.27
CA SER A 336 -8.19 34.33 0.21
C SER A 336 -6.70 34.32 -0.18
N PRO A 337 -6.05 35.49 -0.28
CA PRO A 337 -4.63 35.57 -0.64
C PRO A 337 -3.71 34.74 0.27
N GLU A 338 -4.02 34.66 1.57
CA GLU A 338 -3.28 33.86 2.54
C GLU A 338 -3.45 32.36 2.31
N ASN A 339 -4.69 31.89 2.16
CA ASN A 339 -4.96 30.48 1.91
C ASN A 339 -4.40 30.02 0.56
N ARG A 340 -4.41 30.89 -0.44
CA ARG A 340 -3.77 30.63 -1.73
C ARG A 340 -2.26 30.43 -1.60
N ARG A 341 -1.57 31.27 -0.82
CA ARG A 341 -0.13 31.11 -0.54
C ARG A 341 0.14 29.79 0.19
N THR A 342 -0.67 29.47 1.20
CA THR A 342 -0.58 28.19 1.93
C THR A 342 -0.75 26.98 1.02
N LEU A 343 -1.79 26.98 0.19
CA LEU A 343 -2.04 25.90 -0.78
C LEU A 343 -0.87 25.73 -1.74
N LEU A 344 -0.40 26.83 -2.35
CA LEU A 344 0.71 26.78 -3.31
C LEU A 344 2.00 26.25 -2.66
N LYS A 345 2.24 26.61 -1.39
CA LYS A 345 3.35 26.07 -0.61
C LYS A 345 3.21 24.57 -0.42
N MET A 346 2.06 24.08 0.08
CA MET A 346 1.80 22.65 0.25
C MET A 346 1.93 21.87 -1.06
N LEU A 347 1.35 22.37 -2.15
CA LEU A 347 1.45 21.75 -3.47
C LEU A 347 2.89 21.72 -3.99
N LYS A 348 3.73 22.68 -3.61
CA LYS A 348 5.15 22.70 -4.01
C LYS A 348 5.98 21.72 -3.19
N GLU A 349 5.75 21.68 -1.88
CA GLU A 349 6.57 20.94 -0.91
C GLU A 349 6.18 19.45 -0.84
N GLU A 350 4.89 19.12 -0.82
CA GLU A 350 4.42 17.75 -0.55
C GLU A 350 4.04 16.97 -1.83
N VAL A 351 3.59 17.65 -2.88
CA VAL A 351 2.91 17.02 -4.03
C VAL A 351 3.26 17.75 -5.32
N SER A 352 4.51 17.65 -5.78
CA SER A 352 4.93 18.32 -7.01
C SER A 352 4.48 17.56 -8.27
N GLY A 353 4.39 18.29 -9.40
CA GLY A 353 4.11 17.69 -10.71
C GLY A 353 2.77 16.95 -10.83
N GLY A 354 2.80 15.78 -11.48
CA GLY A 354 1.60 14.98 -11.79
C GLY A 354 0.95 14.29 -10.59
N MET A 355 1.65 14.21 -9.44
CA MET A 355 1.20 13.50 -8.24
C MET A 355 -0.05 14.15 -7.63
N ARG A 356 -0.19 15.48 -7.84
CA ARG A 356 -1.34 16.30 -7.42
C ARG A 356 -2.67 15.72 -7.91
N TRP A 357 -2.65 15.11 -9.09
CA TRP A 357 -3.84 14.60 -9.75
C TRP A 357 -4.28 13.23 -9.23
N THR A 358 -3.58 12.69 -8.23
CA THR A 358 -3.98 11.48 -7.50
C THR A 358 -4.60 11.79 -6.13
N LEU A 359 -4.58 13.06 -5.71
CA LEU A 359 -5.14 13.46 -4.43
C LEU A 359 -6.67 13.41 -4.48
N PRO A 360 -7.34 12.91 -3.43
CA PRO A 360 -8.78 13.10 -3.30
C PRO A 360 -9.07 14.59 -3.16
N ALA A 361 -10.06 15.04 -3.92
CA ALA A 361 -10.68 16.34 -3.80
C ALA A 361 -12.16 16.14 -3.45
N VAL A 362 -12.65 16.95 -2.51
CA VAL A 362 -14.08 17.05 -2.22
C VAL A 362 -14.64 18.18 -3.08
N SER A 363 -15.68 17.89 -3.84
CA SER A 363 -16.32 18.86 -4.72
C SER A 363 -17.84 18.78 -4.66
N PHE A 364 -18.50 19.91 -4.91
CA PHE A 364 -19.94 19.92 -5.16
C PHE A 364 -20.22 19.53 -6.60
N ARG A 365 -21.23 18.70 -6.79
CA ARG A 365 -21.76 18.41 -8.13
C ARG A 365 -22.61 19.59 -8.60
N GLY A 366 -22.25 20.19 -9.72
CA GLY A 366 -23.08 21.21 -10.39
C GLY A 366 -24.41 20.61 -10.85
N GLN A 367 -25.53 21.33 -10.68
CA GLN A 367 -26.81 20.93 -11.24
C GLN A 367 -26.89 21.35 -12.73
N PRO A 368 -27.33 20.46 -13.63
CA PRO A 368 -27.37 20.75 -15.07
C PRO A 368 -28.43 21.78 -15.49
N GLU A 369 -29.35 22.19 -14.61
CA GLU A 369 -30.45 23.11 -14.97
C GLU A 369 -30.47 24.39 -14.11
N GLY A 370 -30.15 25.53 -14.72
CA GLY A 370 -30.76 26.82 -14.39
C GLY A 370 -30.04 27.79 -13.44
N ARG A 371 -28.83 27.51 -12.94
CA ARG A 371 -27.99 28.52 -12.27
C ARG A 371 -26.54 28.39 -12.73
N ASP A 372 -25.86 29.52 -12.89
CA ASP A 372 -24.49 29.69 -13.42
C ASP A 372 -23.35 28.90 -12.72
N LEU A 373 -23.64 27.96 -11.82
CA LEU A 373 -22.66 26.98 -11.32
C LEU A 373 -22.56 25.78 -12.28
N GLY A 374 -22.16 26.04 -13.52
CA GLY A 374 -21.98 25.01 -14.57
C GLY A 374 -20.77 24.09 -14.35
N GLU A 375 -20.05 24.18 -13.23
CA GLU A 375 -18.82 23.41 -12.98
C GLU A 375 -18.78 22.84 -11.56
N ASN A 376 -18.22 21.63 -11.42
CA ASN A 376 -18.00 21.01 -10.12
C ASN A 376 -17.01 21.86 -9.29
N LEU A 377 -17.46 22.41 -8.16
CA LEU A 377 -16.63 23.28 -7.33
C LEU A 377 -15.84 22.47 -6.31
N VAL A 378 -14.51 22.45 -6.41
CA VAL A 378 -13.64 21.87 -5.40
C VAL A 378 -13.63 22.74 -4.15
N VAL A 379 -13.83 22.12 -2.98
CA VAL A 379 -13.91 22.82 -1.69
C VAL A 379 -12.86 22.34 -0.68
N ALA A 380 -12.33 21.13 -0.83
CA ALA A 380 -11.29 20.61 0.04
C ALA A 380 -10.36 19.61 -0.64
N LEU A 381 -9.15 19.49 -0.10
CA LEU A 381 -8.15 18.45 -0.37
C LEU A 381 -7.92 17.68 0.95
N PRO A 382 -8.73 16.63 1.23
CA PRO A 382 -8.74 15.94 2.51
C PRO A 382 -7.38 15.48 3.03
N THR A 383 -6.56 14.89 2.17
CA THR A 383 -5.26 14.34 2.61
C THR A 383 -4.27 15.43 3.01
N LEU A 384 -4.40 16.64 2.46
CA LEU A 384 -3.57 17.78 2.84
C LEU A 384 -4.13 18.55 4.04
N GLY A 385 -5.34 18.19 4.50
CA GLY A 385 -6.05 18.95 5.54
C GLY A 385 -6.36 20.38 5.10
N PHE A 386 -6.54 20.62 3.80
CA PHE A 386 -6.76 21.95 3.24
C PHE A 386 -8.20 22.09 2.75
N HIS A 387 -8.87 23.21 3.08
CA HIS A 387 -10.24 23.49 2.66
C HIS A 387 -10.52 24.99 2.58
N ILE A 388 -11.58 25.34 1.86
CA ILE A 388 -12.14 26.70 1.86
C ILE A 388 -13.03 26.90 3.09
N GLN A 389 -13.15 28.14 3.56
CA GLN A 389 -13.92 28.44 4.78
C GLN A 389 -15.39 28.02 4.68
N SER A 390 -15.99 28.15 3.48
CA SER A 390 -17.38 27.72 3.27
C SER A 390 -17.57 26.20 3.32
N ALA A 391 -16.51 25.38 3.30
CA ALA A 391 -16.61 23.94 3.38
C ALA A 391 -17.05 23.44 4.78
N GLU A 392 -16.72 24.17 5.85
CA GLU A 392 -16.96 23.73 7.23
C GLU A 392 -18.45 23.62 7.58
N THR A 393 -19.30 24.39 6.90
CA THR A 393 -20.75 24.43 7.14
C THR A 393 -21.53 23.41 6.30
N VAL A 394 -20.86 22.76 5.34
CA VAL A 394 -21.50 21.98 4.27
C VAL A 394 -20.94 20.56 4.17
N VAL A 395 -19.71 20.31 4.63
CA VAL A 395 -19.10 18.99 4.58
C VAL A 395 -18.14 18.76 5.74
N LYS A 396 -18.18 17.56 6.32
CA LYS A 396 -17.11 17.05 7.18
C LYS A 396 -16.54 15.79 6.57
N TRP A 397 -15.25 15.52 6.80
CA TRP A 397 -14.61 14.29 6.36
C TRP A 397 -13.64 13.78 7.41
N GLU A 398 -13.40 12.48 7.39
CA GLU A 398 -12.26 11.87 8.03
C GLU A 398 -11.50 11.04 7.01
N ILE A 399 -10.17 11.07 7.10
CA ILE A 399 -9.30 10.36 6.19
C ILE A 399 -8.13 9.72 6.92
N ARG A 400 -7.81 8.49 6.54
CA ARG A 400 -6.74 7.69 7.14
C ARG A 400 -6.00 6.94 6.05
N TYR A 401 -4.73 6.66 6.30
CA TYR A 401 -3.95 5.84 5.38
C TYR A 401 -4.21 4.37 5.66
N LYS A 402 -4.49 3.57 4.64
CA LYS A 402 -4.66 2.12 4.79
C LYS A 402 -3.42 1.50 5.42
N LYS A 403 -3.59 0.39 6.14
CA LYS A 403 -2.48 -0.35 6.73
C LYS A 403 -1.36 -0.60 5.72
N VAL A 404 -0.15 -0.37 6.17
CA VAL A 404 1.08 -0.70 5.47
C VAL A 404 1.98 -1.48 6.40
N ASP A 405 2.84 -2.30 5.82
CA ASP A 405 3.80 -3.07 6.59
C ASP A 405 5.14 -2.35 6.59
N LEU A 406 5.41 -1.69 7.72
CA LEU A 406 6.65 -0.96 7.98
C LEU A 406 7.72 -1.83 8.66
N THR A 407 7.44 -3.12 8.88
CA THR A 407 8.35 -4.01 9.59
C THR A 407 9.69 -4.10 8.87
N GLY A 408 10.77 -3.83 9.60
CA GLY A 408 12.14 -3.88 9.09
C GLY A 408 12.58 -2.65 8.31
N LEU A 409 11.71 -1.68 8.03
CA LEU A 409 12.09 -0.43 7.35
C LEU A 409 12.67 0.58 8.35
N LEU A 410 13.87 1.07 8.03
CA LEU A 410 14.46 2.23 8.71
C LEU A 410 14.01 3.49 7.95
N ILE A 411 13.10 4.24 8.56
CA ILE A 411 12.63 5.53 8.02
C ILE A 411 13.37 6.63 8.78
N ASP A 412 14.08 7.48 8.05
CA ASP A 412 14.68 8.68 8.63
C ASP A 412 13.56 9.55 9.22
N THR A 413 13.41 9.57 10.54
CA THR A 413 12.48 10.50 11.19
C THR A 413 13.03 11.92 11.03
N PRO A 414 12.23 12.89 10.56
CA PRO A 414 12.68 14.26 10.44
C PRO A 414 13.12 14.75 11.83
N ALA A 415 14.38 15.15 11.96
CA ALA A 415 14.93 15.69 13.20
C ALA A 415 13.99 16.80 13.70
N VAL A 416 13.37 16.56 14.85
CA VAL A 416 12.70 17.61 15.62
C VAL A 416 13.83 18.50 16.09
N GLN A 417 14.01 19.65 15.43
CA GLN A 417 14.85 20.72 15.98
C GLN A 417 14.19 21.15 17.28
N MET A 418 14.69 20.62 18.40
CA MET A 418 14.42 21.19 19.70
C MET A 418 15.01 22.60 19.67
N HIS A 419 14.15 23.60 19.47
CA HIS A 419 14.49 24.96 19.87
C HIS A 419 14.63 24.92 21.38
N ASN A 420 15.88 24.95 21.85
CA ASN A 420 16.17 25.32 23.22
C ASN A 420 15.77 26.79 23.36
N GLU A 421 14.65 27.03 24.02
CA GLU A 421 14.37 28.33 24.62
C GLU A 421 15.38 28.54 25.75
N THR A 422 16.23 29.54 25.59
CA THR A 422 16.99 30.19 26.66
C THR A 422 16.60 31.64 26.71
#